data_AF-A0A973CZ88-F1
#
_entry.id   AF-A0A973CZ88-F1
#
_cell.length_a   1.000
_cell.length_b   1.000
_cell.length_c   1.000
_cell.angle_alpha   90.00
_cell.angle_beta   90.00
_cell.angle_gamma   90.00
#
_symmetry.space_group_name_H-M   'P 1'
#
loop_
_entity.id
_entity.type
_entity.pdbx_description
1 polymer ?
#
loop_
_entity_poly.entity_id
_entity_poly.type
_entity_poly.pdbx_seq_one_letter_code
_entity_poly.pdbx_strand_id
1 'polypeptide(L)'
;MAYSVMGDAVNLGSRLEGLSKIYGARIIVSEACQQQAPEFLYRVLDKVRVKGKKEPIRILEPMARLSRCELEDIRKATLLNDAIEHYCQKQWSQALDLLKKIDGYEDSDYNKVILLYRQRIDDFQHTPPSPDWDCVFTFTEK
;
A
#
# COMPACT_ATOMS: atom_id res chain seq x y z
N MET A 1 -6.49 37.75 1.97
CA MET A 1 -7.09 36.72 1.10
C MET A 1 -6.50 35.38 1.50
N ALA A 2 -7.24 34.57 2.25
CA ALA A 2 -6.81 33.23 2.60
C ALA A 2 -7.15 32.31 1.41
N TYR A 3 -6.14 31.96 0.62
CA TYR A 3 -6.26 30.93 -0.41
C TYR A 3 -6.18 29.57 0.29
N SER A 4 -7.31 29.11 0.84
CA SER A 4 -7.42 27.79 1.46
C SER A 4 -7.88 26.81 0.39
N VAL A 5 -7.09 25.76 0.13
CA VAL A 5 -7.51 24.62 -0.68
C VAL A 5 -8.48 23.79 0.17
N MET A 6 -9.68 24.30 0.36
CA MET A 6 -10.68 23.71 1.23
C MET A 6 -11.58 22.83 0.38
N GLY A 7 -11.30 21.52 0.36
CA GLY A 7 -12.16 20.56 -0.30
C GLY A 7 -11.45 19.25 -0.57
N ASP A 8 -11.81 18.20 0.19
CA ASP A 8 -11.45 16.78 0.06
C ASP A 8 -9.96 16.37 -0.05
N ALA A 9 -9.13 17.04 -0.84
CA ALA A 9 -7.70 16.77 -1.02
C ALA A 9 -6.88 17.07 0.24
N VAL A 10 -7.15 18.16 0.95
CA VAL A 10 -6.42 18.52 2.20
C VAL A 10 -6.76 17.56 3.34
N ASN A 11 -8.02 17.13 3.45
CA ASN A 11 -8.44 16.11 4.41
C ASN A 11 -7.90 14.73 4.07
N LEU A 12 -7.63 14.45 2.79
CA LEU A 12 -6.96 13.21 2.37
C LEU A 12 -5.48 13.25 2.79
N GLY A 13 -4.78 14.37 2.55
CA GLY A 13 -3.37 14.54 2.91
C GLY A 13 -3.07 14.24 4.38
N SER A 14 -3.80 14.86 5.32
CA SER A 14 -3.58 14.62 6.76
C SER A 14 -3.88 13.19 7.20
N ARG A 15 -4.83 12.52 6.54
CA ARG A 15 -5.15 11.11 6.82
C ARG A 15 -4.10 10.15 6.25
N LEU A 16 -3.57 10.45 5.06
CA LEU A 16 -2.49 9.67 4.45
C LEU A 16 -1.18 9.80 5.23
N GLU A 17 -0.92 10.94 5.87
CA GLU A 17 0.26 11.12 6.73
C GLU A 17 0.29 10.09 7.87
N GLY A 18 -0.84 9.82 8.54
CA GLY A 18 -0.93 8.77 9.56
C GLY A 18 -0.65 7.36 9.04
N LEU A 19 -0.98 7.10 7.76
CA LEU A 19 -0.76 5.80 7.11
C LEU A 19 0.72 5.54 6.83
N SER A 20 1.52 6.57 6.58
CA SER A 20 2.95 6.44 6.28
C SER A 20 3.69 5.61 7.35
N LYS A 21 3.37 5.86 8.63
CA LYS A 21 3.93 5.14 9.78
C LYS A 21 3.55 3.65 9.79
N ILE A 22 2.31 3.35 9.42
CA ILE A 22 1.70 2.00 9.43
C ILE A 22 2.34 1.15 8.33
N TYR A 23 2.44 1.69 7.11
CA TYR A 23 3.01 0.97 5.97
C TYR A 23 4.53 1.05 5.91
N GLY A 24 5.16 1.93 6.70
CA GLY A 24 6.60 2.15 6.64
C GLY A 24 7.06 2.91 5.41
N ALA A 25 6.17 3.71 4.83
CA ALA A 25 6.45 4.55 3.68
C ALA A 25 6.97 5.93 4.14
N ARG A 26 7.89 6.51 3.36
CA ARG A 26 8.35 7.89 3.56
C ARG A 26 7.31 8.88 3.05
N ILE A 27 6.68 8.55 1.92
CA ILE A 27 5.65 9.36 1.28
C ILE A 27 4.55 8.42 0.80
N ILE A 28 3.30 8.77 1.08
CA ILE A 28 2.14 8.09 0.50
C ILE A 28 1.43 9.04 -0.44
N VAL A 29 1.13 8.56 -1.64
CA VAL A 29 0.35 9.26 -2.65
C VAL A 29 -0.87 8.43 -3.04
N SER A 30 -1.87 9.11 -3.62
CA SER A 30 -3.01 8.46 -4.25
C SER A 30 -2.71 8.13 -5.72
N GLU A 31 -3.52 7.26 -6.34
CA GLU A 31 -3.46 7.01 -7.79
C GLU A 31 -3.61 8.29 -8.63
N ALA A 32 -4.43 9.25 -8.18
CA ALA A 32 -4.60 10.53 -8.89
C ALA A 32 -3.30 11.36 -8.92
N CYS A 33 -2.46 11.24 -7.89
CA CYS A 33 -1.14 11.86 -7.87
C CYS A 33 -0.15 11.11 -8.77
N GLN A 34 -0.18 9.77 -8.73
CA GLN A 34 0.66 8.93 -9.60
C GLN A 34 0.43 9.26 -11.08
N GLN A 35 -0.83 9.42 -11.51
CA GLN A 35 -1.18 9.75 -12.89
C GLN A 35 -0.59 11.09 -13.37
N GLN A 36 -0.33 12.02 -12.45
CA GLN A 36 0.26 13.33 -12.74
C GLN A 36 1.80 13.32 -12.71
N ALA A 37 2.42 12.25 -12.22
CA ALA A 37 3.87 12.10 -12.11
C ALA A 37 4.34 10.71 -12.59
N PRO A 38 4.09 10.34 -13.87
CA PRO A 38 4.40 9.01 -14.40
C PRO A 38 5.90 8.71 -14.50
N GLU A 39 6.77 9.69 -14.27
CA GLU A 39 8.23 9.53 -14.35
C GLU A 39 8.87 8.81 -13.15
N PHE A 40 8.06 8.39 -12.17
CA PHE A 40 8.50 7.64 -11.00
C PHE A 40 8.09 6.17 -11.06
N LEU A 41 8.94 5.31 -10.51
CA LEU A 41 8.57 3.97 -10.10
C LEU A 41 7.76 4.06 -8.81
N TYR A 42 6.63 3.39 -8.78
CA TYR A 42 5.76 3.32 -7.61
C TYR A 42 5.68 1.89 -7.08
N ARG A 43 5.69 1.74 -5.76
CA ARG A 43 5.22 0.52 -5.11
C ARG A 43 3.81 0.71 -4.58
N VAL A 44 2.99 -0.30 -4.75
CA VAL A 44 1.62 -0.31 -4.24
C VAL A 44 1.69 -0.79 -2.80
N LEU A 45 1.06 -0.05 -1.89
CA LEU A 45 1.08 -0.39 -0.47
C LEU A 45 -0.19 -1.13 -0.06
N ASP A 46 -1.36 -0.60 -0.43
CA ASP A 46 -2.66 -1.16 -0.03
C ASP A 46 -3.83 -0.47 -0.77
N LYS A 47 -5.02 -1.03 -0.58
CA LYS A 47 -6.30 -0.41 -0.90
C LYS A 47 -7.05 -0.14 0.41
N VAL A 48 -7.31 1.13 0.71
CA VAL A 48 -7.76 1.55 2.04
C VAL A 48 -9.05 2.35 1.97
N ARG A 49 -9.89 2.19 2.99
CA ARG A 49 -11.05 3.06 3.23
C ARG A 49 -10.77 3.90 4.46
N VAL A 50 -10.71 5.21 4.27
CA VAL A 50 -10.53 6.17 5.37
C VAL A 50 -11.88 6.70 5.84
N LYS A 51 -11.96 7.08 7.11
CA LYS A 51 -13.20 7.60 7.72
C LYS A 51 -13.84 8.71 6.88
N GLY A 52 -15.13 8.58 6.60
CA GLY A 52 -15.91 9.57 5.85
C GLY A 52 -15.78 9.47 4.32
N LYS A 53 -15.04 8.50 3.78
CA LYS A 53 -15.06 8.15 2.36
C LYS A 53 -15.66 6.75 2.19
N LYS A 54 -16.64 6.62 1.30
CA LYS A 54 -17.24 5.32 0.94
C LYS A 54 -16.32 4.55 -0.01
N GLU A 55 -15.81 5.28 -1.00
CA GLU A 55 -14.91 4.71 -2.01
C GLU A 55 -13.53 4.42 -1.42
N PRO A 56 -13.01 3.20 -1.61
CA PRO A 56 -11.65 2.88 -1.25
C PRO A 56 -10.65 3.60 -2.17
N ILE A 57 -9.49 3.92 -1.62
CA ILE A 57 -8.40 4.60 -2.31
C ILE A 57 -7.19 3.68 -2.29
N ARG A 58 -6.56 3.47 -3.44
CA ARG A 58 -5.26 2.80 -3.49
C ARG A 58 -4.17 3.78 -3.12
N ILE A 59 -3.30 3.34 -2.23
CA ILE A 59 -2.17 4.12 -1.73
C ILE A 59 -0.87 3.53 -2.27
N LEU A 60 0.01 4.42 -2.71
CA LEU A 60 1.27 4.08 -3.35
C LEU A 60 2.40 4.91 -2.75
N GLU A 61 3.62 4.44 -2.89
CA GLU A 61 4.81 5.19 -2.56
C GLU A 61 5.70 5.37 -3.80
N PRO A 62 6.11 6.60 -4.13
CA PRO A 62 7.14 6.83 -5.14
C PRO A 62 8.51 6.40 -4.60
N MET A 63 9.15 5.44 -5.27
CA MET A 63 10.42 4.86 -4.84
C MET A 63 11.62 5.60 -5.42
N ALA A 64 11.63 5.75 -6.75
CA ALA A 64 12.72 6.38 -7.49
C ALA A 64 12.19 6.93 -8.82
N ARG A 65 12.92 7.85 -9.45
CA ARG A 65 12.65 8.20 -10.85
C ARG A 65 12.98 7.01 -11.75
N LEU A 66 12.18 6.78 -12.79
CA LEU A 66 12.41 5.70 -13.77
C LEU A 66 13.78 5.80 -14.44
N SER A 67 14.31 7.01 -14.59
CA SER A 67 15.66 7.24 -15.13
C SER A 67 16.80 6.81 -14.20
N ARG A 68 16.50 6.46 -12.94
CA ARG A 68 17.48 6.14 -11.89
C ARG A 68 17.17 4.84 -11.15
N CYS A 69 16.05 4.17 -11.44
CA CYS A 69 15.72 2.90 -10.82
C CYS A 69 16.51 1.77 -11.47
N GLU A 70 16.84 0.75 -10.67
CA GLU A 70 17.45 -0.46 -11.16
C GLU A 70 16.40 -1.53 -11.46
N LEU A 71 16.81 -2.58 -12.19
CA LEU A 71 15.94 -3.72 -12.47
C LEU A 71 15.48 -4.40 -11.17
N GLU A 72 16.30 -4.35 -10.13
CA GLU A 72 15.94 -4.87 -8.81
C GLU A 72 14.78 -4.09 -8.18
N ASP A 73 14.78 -2.75 -8.26
CA ASP A 73 13.69 -1.93 -7.72
C ASP A 73 12.36 -2.30 -8.36
N ILE A 74 12.37 -2.46 -9.69
CA ILE A 74 11.20 -2.87 -10.45
C ILE A 74 10.75 -4.26 -10.00
N ARG A 75 11.68 -5.22 -9.86
CA ARG A 75 11.37 -6.58 -9.40
C ARG A 75 10.75 -6.60 -8.00
N LYS A 76 11.33 -5.87 -7.04
CA LYS A 76 10.79 -5.79 -5.67
C LYS A 76 9.40 -5.18 -5.64
N ALA A 77 9.16 -4.11 -6.42
CA ALA A 77 7.85 -3.48 -6.54
C ALA A 77 6.81 -4.42 -7.17
N THR A 78 7.17 -5.15 -8.24
CA THR A 78 6.30 -6.14 -8.88
C THR A 78 5.97 -7.29 -7.93
N LEU A 79 6.97 -7.87 -7.26
CA LEU A 79 6.74 -8.95 -6.30
C LEU A 79 5.79 -8.54 -5.18
N LEU A 80 5.89 -7.29 -4.69
CA LEU A 80 4.96 -6.79 -3.68
C LEU A 80 3.55 -6.66 -4.24
N ASN A 81 3.39 -6.10 -5.45
CA ASN A 81 2.08 -6.00 -6.09
C ASN A 81 1.42 -7.38 -6.27
N ASP A 82 2.17 -8.35 -6.77
CA ASP A 82 1.68 -9.72 -6.96
C ASP A 82 1.31 -10.37 -5.62
N ALA A 83 2.09 -10.14 -4.56
CA ALA A 83 1.77 -10.63 -3.23
C ALA A 83 0.44 -10.07 -2.71
N ILE A 84 0.18 -8.77 -2.94
CA ILE A 84 -1.07 -8.11 -2.57
C ILE A 84 -2.24 -8.65 -3.39
N GLU A 85 -2.04 -8.92 -4.68
CA GLU A 85 -3.08 -9.52 -5.53
C GLU A 85 -3.48 -10.92 -5.05
N HIS A 86 -2.49 -11.77 -4.73
CA HIS A 86 -2.76 -13.09 -4.14
C HIS A 86 -3.44 -12.99 -2.77
N TYR A 87 -3.04 -12.03 -1.94
CA TYR A 87 -3.73 -11.73 -0.68
C TYR A 87 -5.20 -11.37 -0.92
N CYS A 88 -5.51 -10.49 -1.88
CA CYS A 88 -6.89 -10.14 -2.22
C CYS A 88 -7.73 -11.34 -2.70
N GLN A 89 -7.08 -12.32 -3.34
CA GLN A 89 -7.72 -13.54 -3.82
C GLN A 89 -7.82 -14.65 -2.77
N LYS A 90 -7.45 -14.37 -1.51
CA LYS A 90 -7.39 -15.35 -0.41
C LYS A 90 -6.39 -16.49 -0.66
N GLN A 91 -5.42 -16.28 -1.53
CA GLN A 91 -4.36 -17.23 -1.90
C GLN A 91 -3.16 -17.04 -0.97
N TRP A 92 -3.35 -17.37 0.31
CA TRP A 92 -2.43 -17.06 1.40
C TRP A 92 -1.01 -17.62 1.20
N SER A 93 -0.90 -18.86 0.74
CA SER A 93 0.40 -19.50 0.51
C SER A 93 1.21 -18.75 -0.55
N GLN A 94 0.58 -18.41 -1.67
CA GLN A 94 1.21 -17.69 -2.78
C GLN A 94 1.64 -16.28 -2.36
N ALA A 95 0.79 -15.58 -1.59
CA ALA A 95 1.14 -14.28 -1.04
C ALA A 95 2.36 -14.39 -0.11
N LEU A 96 2.37 -15.33 0.83
CA LEU A 96 3.49 -15.54 1.75
C LEU A 96 4.80 -15.92 1.04
N ASP A 97 4.74 -16.75 0.00
CA ASP A 97 5.89 -17.14 -0.80
C ASP A 97 6.52 -15.94 -1.51
N LEU A 98 5.71 -15.05 -2.08
CA LEU A 98 6.19 -13.81 -2.70
C LEU A 98 6.76 -12.85 -1.66
N LEU A 99 6.09 -12.67 -0.52
CA LEU A 99 6.62 -11.86 0.58
C LEU A 99 7.97 -12.37 1.07
N LYS A 100 8.17 -13.69 1.14
CA LYS A 100 9.47 -14.30 1.47
C LYS A 100 10.53 -14.02 0.40
N LYS A 101 10.18 -14.02 -0.89
CA LYS A 101 11.12 -13.65 -1.96
C LYS A 101 11.58 -12.20 -1.83
N ILE A 102 10.67 -11.28 -1.48
CA ILE A 102 11.03 -9.87 -1.26
C ILE A 102 11.94 -9.73 -0.03
N ASP A 103 11.61 -10.42 1.07
CA ASP A 103 12.39 -10.44 2.30
C ASP A 103 13.85 -10.87 2.08
N GLY A 104 14.08 -11.77 1.11
CA GLY A 104 15.42 -12.24 0.72
C GLY A 104 16.32 -11.17 0.08
N TYR A 105 15.81 -9.99 -0.27
CA TYR A 105 16.61 -8.85 -0.71
C TYR A 105 17.21 -8.05 0.45
N GLU A 106 16.79 -8.32 1.69
CA GLU A 106 17.25 -7.62 2.90
C GLU A 106 17.05 -6.09 2.85
N ASP A 107 16.06 -5.65 2.08
CA ASP A 107 15.73 -4.23 1.90
C ASP A 107 14.81 -3.73 3.01
N SER A 108 15.40 -2.97 3.94
CA SER A 108 14.70 -2.44 5.11
C SER A 108 13.49 -1.55 4.78
N ASP A 109 13.43 -0.95 3.59
CA ASP A 109 12.29 -0.13 3.18
C ASP A 109 11.03 -1.01 2.97
N TYR A 110 11.15 -2.35 2.80
CA TYR A 110 10.02 -3.28 2.64
C TYR A 110 9.60 -3.98 3.94
N ASN A 111 10.43 -3.99 4.97
CA ASN A 111 10.20 -4.78 6.19
C ASN A 111 8.83 -4.55 6.82
N LYS A 112 8.40 -3.29 6.95
CA LYS A 112 7.13 -2.93 7.57
C LYS A 112 5.92 -3.44 6.78
N VAL A 113 5.91 -3.24 5.46
CA VAL A 113 4.78 -3.71 4.63
C VAL A 113 4.74 -5.23 4.57
N ILE A 114 5.89 -5.91 4.52
CA ILE A 114 5.98 -7.37 4.58
C ILE A 114 5.38 -7.91 5.88
N LEU A 115 5.83 -7.37 7.03
CA LEU A 115 5.33 -7.79 8.34
C LEU A 115 3.83 -7.54 8.50
N LEU A 116 3.34 -6.41 7.98
CA LEU A 116 1.92 -6.06 8.00
C LEU A 116 1.08 -7.10 7.25
N TYR A 117 1.46 -7.49 6.03
CA TYR A 117 0.70 -8.50 5.28
C TYR A 117 0.84 -9.91 5.88
N ARG A 118 2.03 -10.27 6.41
CA ARG A 118 2.21 -11.54 7.13
C ARG A 118 1.26 -11.63 8.33
N GLN A 119 1.16 -10.58 9.15
CA GLN A 119 0.26 -10.56 10.29
C GLN A 119 -1.21 -10.66 9.86
N ARG A 120 -1.63 -9.90 8.84
CA ARG A 120 -3.01 -9.98 8.34
C ARG A 120 -3.37 -11.35 7.81
N ILE A 121 -2.45 -12.02 7.14
CA ILE A 121 -2.66 -13.39 6.64
C ILE A 121 -2.81 -14.35 7.82
N ASP A 122 -1.94 -14.26 8.83
CA ASP A 122 -2.03 -15.07 10.04
C ASP A 122 -3.39 -14.86 10.76
N ASP A 123 -3.80 -13.61 10.94
CA ASP A 123 -5.09 -13.26 11.53
C ASP A 123 -6.26 -13.88 10.74
N PHE A 124 -6.20 -13.85 9.40
CA PHE A 124 -7.23 -14.43 8.53
C PHE A 124 -7.22 -15.95 8.44
N GLN A 125 -6.10 -16.61 8.74
CA GLN A 125 -6.07 -18.06 8.87
C GLN A 125 -6.80 -18.52 10.14
N HIS A 126 -6.75 -17.72 11.21
CA HIS A 126 -7.46 -17.99 12.48
C HIS A 126 -8.91 -17.48 12.46
N THR A 127 -9.13 -16.32 11.87
CA THR A 127 -10.44 -15.64 11.76
C THR A 127 -10.69 -15.27 10.30
N PRO A 128 -11.25 -16.18 9.50
CA PRO A 128 -11.46 -15.95 8.08
C PRO A 128 -12.25 -14.66 7.81
N PRO A 129 -11.89 -13.90 6.76
CA PRO A 129 -12.63 -12.70 6.41
C PRO A 129 -14.05 -13.05 5.93
N SER A 130 -14.96 -12.09 6.04
CA SER A 130 -16.32 -12.20 5.53
C SER A 130 -16.34 -12.69 4.05
N PRO A 131 -17.37 -13.43 3.62
CA PRO A 131 -17.59 -13.74 2.22
C PRO A 131 -17.53 -12.51 1.31
N ASP A 132 -18.06 -11.37 1.78
CA ASP A 132 -18.12 -10.10 1.05
C ASP A 132 -16.87 -9.21 1.23
N TRP A 133 -15.77 -9.78 1.71
CA TRP A 133 -14.53 -9.04 1.89
C TRP A 133 -13.97 -8.57 0.54
N ASP A 134 -13.76 -7.26 0.43
CA ASP A 134 -13.42 -6.53 -0.79
C ASP A 134 -11.91 -6.22 -0.93
N CYS A 135 -11.08 -6.88 -0.12
CA CYS A 135 -9.64 -6.59 0.03
C CYS A 135 -9.34 -5.15 0.47
N VAL A 136 -10.29 -4.46 1.10
CA VAL A 136 -10.07 -3.09 1.58
C VAL A 136 -9.80 -3.07 3.07
N PHE A 137 -8.68 -2.47 3.46
CA PHE A 137 -8.44 -2.19 4.87
C PHE A 137 -9.17 -0.92 5.30
N THR A 138 -10.02 -1.02 6.32
CA THR A 138 -10.81 0.12 6.81
C THR A 138 -10.19 0.72 8.07
N PHE A 139 -9.72 1.96 7.98
CA PHE A 139 -9.23 2.72 9.14
C PHE A 139 -10.40 3.39 9.85
N THR A 140 -10.65 2.97 11.10
CA THR A 140 -11.74 3.50 11.94
C THR A 140 -11.28 4.59 12.92
N GLU A 141 -9.97 4.75 13.13
CA GLU A 141 -9.41 5.73 14.05
C GLU A 141 -9.36 7.16 13.47
N LYS A 142 -9.35 8.14 14.36
CA LYS A 142 -9.57 9.58 14.09
C LYS A 142 -8.35 10.28 13.51
#